data_AF-H0GIF0-F1
#
_entry.id   AF-H0GIF0-F1
#
_cell.length_a   1.000
_cell.length_b   1.000
_cell.length_c   1.000
_cell.angle_alpha   90.00
_cell.angle_beta   90.00
_cell.angle_gamma   90.00
#
_symmetry.space_group_name_H-M   'P 1'
#
loop_
_entity.id
_entity.type
_entity.pdbx_description
1 polymer ?
#
loop_
_entity_poly.entity_id
_entity_poly.type
_entity_poly.pdbx_seq_one_letter_code
_entity_poly.pdbx_strand_id
1 'polypeptide(L)'
;MARNRQACDCCCIRRVKRDRKKPCKCCLQHNLQCTYLRPLKKRGPKPVKVRNLKKVDDVQVFSKSSSGGIMKVPKALIDQCLRLYNDKLYVIWPLLCYDDLYEPLEKRYDETCVYWFLVSLSAATLSDLQTEIESEGGVTFTGKQLSSFCMSSRQEFDDFNGSDIFKIMTYYCLNRCYAQMSNSRTSYRLSCEAVGLIKLAGFHREETLKLLPFDEQQLGRKVYYLLLLTERYFSVYTHCATSLDTTIAPPQPENVTDPRLSLDSFLEMIRVFTVPGKCFFDALATDSANVTCTEDSLKKIWRELHTVPLEIEPWSYGYVDISFSRHWIRTLAWKLVLQISGMRISFLSNSKNTHIPVEIARDMLEDTFLIPKNLYAVHGPGISVKALEIADALVDVVNQYDQNAESEAWNFLFDISKFVFSLKHCDSTLVDKFTTKCQCALITLPLSNPLESTDGSKEDVDALP
;
A
#
# COMPACT_ATOMS: atom_id res chain seq x y z
N MET A 1 48.17 -13.04 10.83
CA MET A 1 48.48 -11.60 10.64
C MET A 1 47.87 -11.10 9.33
N ALA A 2 46.89 -10.19 9.41
CA ALA A 2 46.10 -9.74 8.27
C ALA A 2 46.96 -9.03 7.20
N ARG A 3 46.95 -9.55 5.97
CA ARG A 3 47.56 -8.91 4.79
C ARG A 3 46.71 -7.72 4.38
N ASN A 4 47.01 -6.55 4.94
CA ASN A 4 46.34 -5.31 4.57
C ASN A 4 46.54 -5.06 3.06
N ARG A 5 45.48 -4.79 2.26
CA ARG A 5 45.57 -4.60 0.79
C ARG A 5 45.94 -3.16 0.38
N GLN A 6 45.92 -2.21 1.31
CA GLN A 6 46.12 -0.77 1.07
C GLN A 6 47.61 -0.38 0.98
N ALA A 7 48.01 0.58 0.15
CA ALA A 7 49.36 1.17 0.25
C ALA A 7 49.50 1.95 1.56
N CYS A 8 50.69 2.00 2.18
CA CYS A 8 50.90 2.92 3.33
C CYS A 8 50.80 4.38 2.86
N ASP A 9 50.58 5.30 3.81
CA ASP A 9 50.35 6.72 3.51
C ASP A 9 51.52 7.31 2.70
N CYS A 10 52.75 7.01 3.10
CA CYS A 10 53.96 7.48 2.40
C CYS A 10 54.06 6.95 0.96
N CYS A 11 53.81 5.65 0.74
CA CYS A 11 53.85 5.07 -0.61
C CYS A 11 52.69 5.57 -1.48
N CYS A 12 51.53 5.82 -0.88
CA CYS A 12 50.36 6.36 -1.57
C CYS A 12 50.62 7.80 -2.05
N ILE A 13 51.19 8.66 -1.19
CA ILE A 13 51.55 10.04 -1.53
C ILE A 13 52.63 10.06 -2.62
N ARG A 14 53.68 9.23 -2.47
CA ARG A 14 54.79 9.15 -3.43
C ARG A 14 54.46 8.37 -4.71
N ARG A 15 53.28 7.76 -4.81
CA ARG A 15 52.84 6.92 -5.93
C ARG A 15 53.83 5.79 -6.27
N VAL A 16 54.45 5.20 -5.26
CA VAL A 16 55.42 4.09 -5.42
C VAL A 16 54.79 2.74 -5.06
N LYS A 17 55.27 1.68 -5.71
CA LYS A 17 54.74 0.33 -5.53
C LYS A 17 54.97 -0.16 -4.09
N ARG A 18 53.92 -0.67 -3.44
CA ARG A 18 53.98 -1.15 -2.06
C ARG A 18 54.79 -2.45 -1.95
N ASP A 19 55.64 -2.52 -0.93
CA ASP A 19 56.14 -3.79 -0.36
C ASP A 19 55.21 -4.25 0.79
N ARG A 20 54.94 -5.56 0.87
CA ARG A 20 53.93 -6.13 1.78
C ARG A 20 54.40 -6.28 3.25
N LYS A 21 55.60 -5.79 3.58
CA LYS A 21 56.19 -5.79 4.93
C LYS A 21 55.84 -4.51 5.73
N LYS A 22 55.84 -4.60 7.07
CA LYS A 22 55.70 -3.47 8.00
C LYS A 22 56.94 -3.42 8.92
N PRO A 23 57.75 -2.35 8.91
CA PRO A 23 57.69 -1.18 8.02
C PRO A 23 58.02 -1.54 6.55
N CYS A 24 57.57 -0.71 5.61
CA CYS A 24 57.77 -0.97 4.17
C CYS A 24 59.24 -0.67 3.78
N LYS A 25 59.85 -1.43 2.86
CA LYS A 25 61.26 -1.19 2.45
C LYS A 25 61.50 0.24 1.96
N CYS A 26 60.57 0.79 1.18
CA CYS A 26 60.65 2.16 0.68
C CYS A 26 60.65 3.20 1.84
N CYS A 27 59.89 2.92 2.90
CA CYS A 27 59.79 3.75 4.10
C CYS A 27 61.10 3.67 4.91
N LEU A 28 61.62 2.45 5.09
CA LEU A 28 62.90 2.19 5.78
C LEU A 28 64.08 2.88 5.07
N GLN A 29 64.18 2.75 3.75
CA GLN A 29 65.29 3.32 2.98
C GLN A 29 65.35 4.85 3.04
N HIS A 30 64.21 5.51 3.27
CA HIS A 30 64.12 6.97 3.32
C HIS A 30 63.93 7.50 4.75
N ASN A 31 64.12 6.65 5.78
CA ASN A 31 63.88 6.99 7.19
C ASN A 31 62.51 7.64 7.45
N LEU A 32 61.46 7.13 6.79
CA LEU A 32 60.08 7.60 6.95
C LEU A 32 59.25 6.65 7.82
N GLN A 33 58.39 7.20 8.67
CA GLN A 33 57.44 6.40 9.44
C GLN A 33 56.35 5.79 8.54
N CYS A 34 56.22 4.46 8.57
CA CYS A 34 55.25 3.72 7.75
C CYS A 34 53.87 3.68 8.41
N THR A 35 53.01 4.66 8.10
CA THR A 35 51.66 4.81 8.68
C THR A 35 50.54 4.42 7.70
N TYR A 36 49.34 4.16 8.24
CA TYR A 36 48.10 3.83 7.51
C TYR A 36 46.91 4.62 8.08
N LEU A 37 47.15 5.84 8.50
CA LEU A 37 46.20 6.68 9.23
C LEU A 37 45.24 7.41 8.29
N ARG A 38 45.52 7.46 6.98
CA ARG A 38 44.68 8.20 6.03
C ARG A 38 43.35 7.46 5.74
N PRO A 39 42.18 8.05 6.01
CA PRO A 39 40.90 7.47 5.64
C PRO A 39 40.73 7.39 4.12
N LEU A 40 40.19 6.28 3.63
CA LEU A 40 39.96 6.02 2.20
C LEU A 40 38.93 7.02 1.65
N LYS A 41 39.33 7.83 0.66
CA LYS A 41 38.38 8.62 -0.14
C LYS A 41 37.63 7.67 -1.08
N LYS A 42 36.29 7.68 -1.04
CA LYS A 42 35.44 6.96 -2.00
C LYS A 42 35.79 7.44 -3.41
N ARG A 43 36.06 6.51 -4.35
CA ARG A 43 36.24 6.84 -5.78
C ARG A 43 34.93 7.48 -6.28
N GLY A 44 35.05 8.49 -7.14
CA GLY A 44 33.90 9.24 -7.69
C GLY A 44 32.87 8.35 -8.40
N PRO A 45 31.69 8.91 -8.75
CA PRO A 45 30.57 8.17 -9.28
C PRO A 45 30.97 7.34 -10.52
N LYS A 46 30.55 6.08 -10.56
CA LYS A 46 30.71 5.24 -11.76
C LYS A 46 29.84 5.80 -12.90
N PRO A 47 30.25 5.66 -14.17
CA PRO A 47 29.45 6.11 -15.31
C PRO A 47 28.07 5.44 -15.32
N VAL A 48 27.05 6.24 -15.65
CA VAL A 48 25.63 5.89 -15.63
C VAL A 48 25.34 4.84 -16.72
N LYS A 49 24.75 3.70 -16.33
CA LYS A 49 24.32 2.65 -17.28
C LYS A 49 23.09 3.15 -18.07
N VAL A 50 22.98 2.77 -19.34
CA VAL A 50 21.91 3.18 -20.27
C VAL A 50 20.48 3.00 -19.73
N ARG A 51 20.23 2.02 -18.84
CA ARG A 51 18.93 1.82 -18.16
C ARG A 51 18.51 2.99 -17.27
N ASN A 52 19.47 3.79 -16.78
CA ASN A 52 19.22 4.99 -16.00
C ASN A 52 18.95 6.22 -16.88
N LEU A 53 19.24 6.19 -18.18
CA LEU A 53 18.92 7.30 -19.09
C LEU A 53 17.41 7.38 -19.35
N LYS A 54 16.71 6.24 -19.47
CA LYS A 54 15.24 6.20 -19.55
C LYS A 54 14.55 6.77 -18.29
N LYS A 55 15.10 6.49 -17.10
CA LYS A 55 14.63 7.11 -15.85
C LYS A 55 14.91 8.62 -15.80
N VAL A 56 15.90 9.11 -16.53
CA VAL A 56 16.22 10.53 -16.63
C VAL A 56 15.27 11.22 -17.61
N ASP A 57 14.90 10.59 -18.72
CA ASP A 57 13.90 11.14 -19.65
C ASP A 57 12.50 11.27 -19.00
N ASP A 58 12.05 10.28 -18.22
CA ASP A 58 10.79 10.34 -17.46
C ASP A 58 10.74 11.52 -16.46
N VAL A 59 11.89 11.91 -15.91
CA VAL A 59 12.04 13.05 -14.97
C VAL A 59 12.27 14.36 -15.72
N GLN A 60 12.81 14.33 -16.93
CA GLN A 60 13.17 15.51 -17.71
C GLN A 60 12.02 16.16 -18.47
N VAL A 61 10.84 15.51 -18.59
CA VAL A 61 9.64 16.13 -19.19
C VAL A 61 9.27 17.45 -18.48
N PHE A 62 9.53 17.58 -17.18
CA PHE A 62 9.31 18.81 -16.41
C PHE A 62 10.52 19.76 -16.33
N SER A 63 11.69 19.35 -16.83
CA SER A 63 12.95 20.11 -16.67
C SER A 63 13.48 20.74 -17.95
N LYS A 64 12.93 20.42 -19.13
CA LYS A 64 13.42 20.94 -20.42
C LYS A 64 12.37 21.80 -21.13
N SER A 65 12.12 22.98 -20.60
CA SER A 65 11.85 24.18 -21.41
C SER A 65 12.08 25.45 -20.58
N SER A 66 13.09 26.23 -21.00
CA SER A 66 13.34 27.66 -20.67
C SER A 66 13.47 28.09 -19.20
N SER A 67 14.70 28.45 -18.80
CA SER A 67 15.03 29.55 -17.86
C SER A 67 14.11 29.77 -16.64
N GLY A 68 14.46 29.17 -15.51
CA GLY A 68 14.27 29.79 -14.19
C GLY A 68 12.90 29.67 -13.50
N GLY A 69 12.04 28.71 -13.87
CA GLY A 69 10.82 28.40 -13.12
C GLY A 69 10.42 26.93 -13.21
N ILE A 70 9.87 26.37 -12.14
CA ILE A 70 9.22 25.04 -12.16
C ILE A 70 7.93 25.19 -12.99
N MET A 71 7.80 24.45 -14.09
CA MET A 71 6.57 24.45 -14.89
C MET A 71 5.46 23.75 -14.10
N LYS A 72 4.45 24.51 -13.67
CA LYS A 72 3.26 23.96 -12.99
C LYS A 72 2.47 23.07 -13.96
N VAL A 73 1.78 22.07 -13.42
CA VAL A 73 0.82 21.26 -14.19
C VAL A 73 -0.31 22.19 -14.71
N PRO A 74 -0.83 22.03 -15.94
CA PRO A 74 -1.93 22.87 -16.42
C PRO A 74 -3.23 22.63 -15.63
N LYS A 75 -3.95 23.70 -15.28
CA LYS A 75 -5.26 23.60 -14.58
C LYS A 75 -6.26 22.72 -15.33
N ALA A 76 -6.33 22.85 -16.66
CA ALA A 76 -7.23 22.06 -17.51
C ALA A 76 -6.99 20.55 -17.37
N LEU A 77 -5.74 20.12 -17.20
CA LEU A 77 -5.39 18.72 -17.00
C LEU A 77 -5.82 18.24 -15.61
N ILE A 78 -5.59 19.07 -14.59
CA ILE A 78 -6.05 18.78 -13.23
C ILE A 78 -7.57 18.66 -13.22
N ASP A 79 -8.30 19.61 -13.81
CA ASP A 79 -9.77 19.57 -13.91
C ASP A 79 -10.29 18.24 -14.48
N GLN A 80 -9.69 17.75 -15.58
CA GLN A 80 -10.03 16.45 -16.16
C GLN A 80 -9.79 15.30 -15.18
N CYS A 81 -8.67 15.31 -14.46
CA CYS A 81 -8.39 14.31 -13.43
C CYS A 81 -9.42 14.36 -12.29
N LEU A 82 -9.81 15.56 -11.83
CA LEU A 82 -10.77 15.72 -10.73
C LEU A 82 -12.16 15.22 -11.11
N ARG A 83 -12.59 15.40 -12.36
CA ARG A 83 -13.85 14.83 -12.88
C ARG A 83 -13.79 13.30 -12.91
N LEU A 84 -12.69 12.72 -13.41
CA LEU A 84 -12.49 11.27 -13.41
C LEU A 84 -12.50 10.68 -12.00
N TYR A 85 -11.87 11.37 -11.05
CA TYR A 85 -11.88 11.02 -9.64
C TYR A 85 -13.32 10.98 -9.10
N ASN A 86 -14.07 12.06 -9.29
CA ASN A 86 -15.44 12.19 -8.82
C ASN A 86 -16.35 11.09 -9.40
N ASP A 87 -16.21 10.80 -10.69
CA ASP A 87 -17.08 9.86 -11.39
C ASP A 87 -16.82 8.40 -11.02
N LYS A 88 -15.57 8.03 -10.72
CA LYS A 88 -15.15 6.61 -10.62
C LYS A 88 -14.58 6.20 -9.27
N LEU A 89 -13.98 7.12 -8.52
CA LEU A 89 -13.16 6.80 -7.36
C LEU A 89 -13.65 7.41 -6.04
N TYR A 90 -14.43 8.49 -6.08
CA TYR A 90 -14.96 9.14 -4.88
C TYR A 90 -15.70 8.15 -3.97
N VAL A 91 -16.54 7.28 -4.53
CA VAL A 91 -17.28 6.25 -3.78
C VAL A 91 -16.38 5.24 -3.04
N ILE A 92 -15.13 5.06 -3.48
CA ILE A 92 -14.17 4.12 -2.86
C ILE A 92 -13.39 4.82 -1.74
N TRP A 93 -12.92 6.05 -1.99
CA TRP A 93 -12.12 6.81 -1.04
C TRP A 93 -12.51 8.30 -1.09
N PRO A 94 -13.58 8.70 -0.37
CA PRO A 94 -14.16 10.03 -0.49
C PRO A 94 -13.32 11.07 0.27
N LEU A 95 -12.56 11.89 -0.46
CA LEU A 95 -11.88 13.07 0.06
C LEU A 95 -12.78 14.30 -0.07
N LEU A 96 -12.80 14.89 -1.27
CA LEU A 96 -13.58 16.08 -1.61
C LEU A 96 -14.32 15.80 -2.91
N CYS A 97 -15.62 16.11 -2.99
CA CYS A 97 -16.34 15.92 -4.25
C CYS A 97 -15.89 16.99 -5.27
N TYR A 98 -16.26 16.83 -6.54
CA TYR A 98 -15.85 17.77 -7.58
C TYR A 98 -16.27 19.22 -7.27
N ASP A 99 -17.46 19.41 -6.70
CA ASP A 99 -17.98 20.74 -6.35
C ASP A 99 -17.11 21.40 -5.26
N ASP A 100 -16.66 20.64 -4.26
CA ASP A 100 -15.76 21.13 -3.21
C ASP A 100 -14.34 21.37 -3.72
N LEU A 101 -13.95 20.70 -4.81
CA LEU A 101 -12.64 20.83 -5.44
C LEU A 101 -12.53 22.02 -6.40
N TYR A 102 -13.66 22.58 -6.84
CA TYR A 102 -13.71 23.70 -7.77
C TYR A 102 -13.05 24.96 -7.19
N GLU A 103 -13.35 25.29 -5.93
CA GLU A 103 -12.78 26.47 -5.27
C GLU A 103 -11.25 26.37 -5.10
N PRO A 104 -10.69 25.24 -4.58
CA PRO A 104 -9.25 25.01 -4.55
C PRO A 104 -8.57 25.14 -5.91
N LEU A 105 -9.18 24.61 -6.97
CA LEU A 105 -8.63 24.65 -8.32
C LEU A 105 -8.66 26.05 -8.95
N GLU A 106 -9.74 26.80 -8.76
CA GLU A 106 -9.87 28.10 -9.42
C GLU A 106 -9.22 29.24 -8.63
N LYS A 107 -9.47 29.31 -7.32
CA LYS A 107 -9.10 30.47 -6.51
C LYS A 107 -7.80 30.30 -5.74
N ARG A 108 -7.49 29.06 -5.31
CA ARG A 108 -6.38 28.77 -4.39
C ARG A 108 -5.26 27.95 -5.01
N TYR A 109 -5.26 27.82 -6.34
CA TYR A 109 -4.32 27.03 -7.10
C TYR A 109 -2.84 27.35 -6.83
N ASP A 110 -2.55 28.61 -6.49
CA ASP A 110 -1.20 29.07 -6.26
C ASP A 110 -0.71 28.87 -4.81
N GLU A 111 -1.60 28.48 -3.90
CA GLU A 111 -1.20 28.08 -2.54
C GLU A 111 -0.44 26.75 -2.58
N THR A 112 0.71 26.68 -1.92
CA THR A 112 1.64 25.54 -2.01
C THR A 112 0.98 24.21 -1.65
N CYS A 113 0.33 24.11 -0.48
CA CYS A 113 -0.32 22.87 -0.05
C CYS A 113 -1.49 22.47 -0.95
N VAL A 114 -2.28 23.43 -1.42
CA VAL A 114 -3.42 23.18 -2.32
C VAL A 114 -2.94 22.67 -3.67
N TYR A 115 -1.93 23.31 -4.26
CA TYR A 115 -1.34 22.89 -5.52
C TYR A 115 -0.84 21.43 -5.45
N TRP A 116 -0.04 21.10 -4.43
CA TRP A 116 0.53 19.75 -4.30
C TRP A 116 -0.52 18.69 -3.95
N PHE A 117 -1.58 19.08 -3.23
CA PHE A 117 -2.75 18.22 -3.07
C PHE A 117 -3.44 17.92 -4.40
N LEU A 118 -3.73 18.94 -5.22
CA LEU A 118 -4.39 18.75 -6.51
C LEU A 118 -3.55 17.90 -7.48
N VAL A 119 -2.23 18.12 -7.52
CA VAL A 119 -1.31 17.31 -8.34
C VAL A 119 -1.23 15.87 -7.83
N SER A 120 -1.15 15.65 -6.51
CA SER A 120 -1.11 14.30 -5.95
C SER A 120 -2.43 13.55 -6.08
N LEU A 121 -3.58 14.23 -5.95
CA LEU A 121 -4.91 13.67 -6.21
C LEU A 121 -5.03 13.26 -7.68
N SER A 122 -4.56 14.09 -8.60
CA SER A 122 -4.48 13.76 -10.03
C SER A 122 -3.59 12.55 -10.27
N ALA A 123 -2.43 12.49 -9.60
CA ALA A 123 -1.52 11.36 -9.68
C ALA A 123 -2.18 10.05 -9.20
N ALA A 124 -2.87 10.10 -8.06
CA ALA A 124 -3.57 8.94 -7.49
C ALA A 124 -4.70 8.47 -8.41
N THR A 125 -5.45 9.41 -8.98
CA THR A 125 -6.54 9.12 -9.91
C THR A 125 -6.05 8.40 -11.17
N LEU A 126 -5.02 8.93 -11.82
CA LEU A 126 -4.44 8.31 -13.01
C LEU A 126 -3.80 6.95 -12.70
N SER A 127 -3.17 6.81 -11.53
CA SER A 127 -2.59 5.55 -11.08
C SER A 127 -3.66 4.48 -10.79
N ASP A 128 -4.72 4.81 -10.08
CA ASP A 128 -5.82 3.88 -9.76
C ASP A 128 -6.61 3.49 -11.01
N LEU A 129 -6.86 4.44 -11.93
CA LEU A 129 -7.57 4.16 -13.19
C LEU A 129 -6.68 3.53 -14.28
N GLN A 130 -5.37 3.46 -14.06
CA GLN A 130 -4.38 3.04 -15.05
C GLN A 130 -4.52 3.77 -16.40
N THR A 131 -4.71 5.08 -16.34
CA THR A 131 -4.95 5.91 -17.52
C THR A 131 -3.95 7.05 -17.62
N GLU A 132 -3.89 7.67 -18.78
CA GLU A 132 -3.04 8.81 -19.07
C GLU A 132 -3.88 9.88 -19.76
N ILE A 133 -3.47 11.13 -19.58
CA ILE A 133 -4.13 12.28 -20.18
C ILE A 133 -3.13 13.00 -21.07
N GLU A 134 -3.54 13.24 -22.32
CA GLU A 134 -2.81 14.08 -23.25
C GLU A 134 -3.22 15.53 -23.06
N SER A 135 -2.24 16.39 -22.80
CA SER A 135 -2.43 17.83 -22.84
C SER A 135 -2.53 18.33 -24.28
N GLU A 136 -3.16 19.49 -24.50
CA GLU A 136 -3.28 20.16 -25.81
C GLU A 136 -1.92 20.37 -26.50
N GLY A 137 -0.83 20.42 -25.74
CA GLY A 137 0.55 20.48 -26.25
C GLY A 137 1.17 19.14 -26.67
N GLY A 138 0.39 18.05 -26.72
CA GLY A 138 0.85 16.70 -27.07
C GLY A 138 1.71 16.02 -25.99
N VAL A 139 1.72 16.56 -24.77
CA VAL A 139 2.44 15.97 -23.63
C VAL A 139 1.49 15.03 -22.88
N THR A 140 1.85 13.75 -22.81
CA THR A 140 1.15 12.73 -22.03
C THR A 140 1.55 12.82 -20.56
N PHE A 141 0.56 12.83 -19.66
CA PHE A 141 0.75 12.79 -18.22
C PHE A 141 0.22 11.48 -17.65
N THR A 142 1.07 10.82 -16.86
CA THR A 142 0.76 9.59 -16.14
C THR A 142 0.81 9.81 -14.63
N GLY A 143 0.09 8.98 -13.88
CA GLY A 143 0.14 9.02 -12.41
C GLY A 143 1.55 8.84 -11.84
N LYS A 144 2.41 8.06 -12.52
CA LYS A 144 3.82 7.88 -12.16
C LYS A 144 4.65 9.15 -12.32
N GLN A 145 4.44 9.90 -13.41
CA GLN A 145 5.14 11.17 -13.64
C GLN A 145 4.70 12.22 -12.61
N LEU A 146 3.40 12.36 -12.38
CA LEU A 146 2.86 13.33 -11.41
C LEU A 146 3.28 13.03 -9.96
N SER A 147 3.27 11.76 -9.55
CA SER A 147 3.74 11.35 -8.21
C SER A 147 5.25 11.55 -8.04
N SER A 148 6.06 11.24 -9.08
CA SER A 148 7.49 11.52 -9.07
C SER A 148 7.78 13.02 -9.01
N PHE A 149 6.96 13.84 -9.66
CA PHE A 149 7.05 15.29 -9.61
C PHE A 149 6.76 15.82 -8.19
N CYS A 150 5.66 15.38 -7.57
CA CYS A 150 5.36 15.70 -6.16
C CYS A 150 6.51 15.32 -5.23
N MET A 151 7.05 14.11 -5.36
CA MET A 151 8.13 13.63 -4.50
C MET A 151 9.43 14.41 -4.67
N SER A 152 9.71 14.90 -5.88
CA SER A 152 10.91 15.71 -6.17
C SER A 152 10.82 17.11 -5.54
N SER A 153 9.60 17.63 -5.40
CA SER A 153 9.31 18.93 -4.78
C SER A 153 8.82 18.83 -3.32
N ARG A 154 9.05 17.69 -2.64
CA ARG A 154 8.58 17.47 -1.25
C ARG A 154 8.97 18.59 -0.29
N GLN A 155 10.16 19.18 -0.46
CA GLN A 155 10.65 20.27 0.40
C GLN A 155 9.79 21.54 0.34
N GLU A 156 8.96 21.70 -0.70
CA GLU A 156 8.12 22.88 -0.86
C GLU A 156 6.87 22.85 0.03
N PHE A 157 6.29 21.67 0.27
CA PHE A 157 5.05 21.51 1.05
C PHE A 157 5.22 20.79 2.39
N ASP A 158 6.37 20.16 2.63
CA ASP A 158 6.70 19.53 3.91
C ASP A 158 7.28 20.56 4.89
N ASP A 159 6.62 21.73 5.03
CA ASP A 159 6.95 22.64 6.10
C ASP A 159 6.53 21.99 7.42
N PHE A 160 7.42 21.91 8.41
CA PHE A 160 7.20 21.17 9.67
C PHE A 160 5.96 21.61 10.49
N ASN A 161 5.13 22.52 9.97
CA ASN A 161 3.85 22.96 10.51
C ASN A 161 2.76 21.90 10.26
N GLY A 162 2.39 21.14 11.29
CA GLY A 162 1.60 19.90 11.18
C GLY A 162 0.07 20.03 11.04
N SER A 163 -0.49 21.22 10.76
CA SER A 163 -1.95 21.44 10.83
C SER A 163 -2.69 21.49 9.50
N ASP A 164 -2.01 21.49 8.34
CA ASP A 164 -2.67 21.61 7.05
C ASP A 164 -3.23 20.26 6.55
N ILE A 165 -4.54 20.18 6.37
CA ILE A 165 -5.23 18.98 5.89
C ILE A 165 -4.87 18.61 4.45
N PHE A 166 -4.59 19.58 3.57
CA PHE A 166 -4.17 19.32 2.19
C PHE A 166 -2.83 18.60 2.14
N LYS A 167 -1.94 18.88 3.09
CA LYS A 167 -0.68 18.17 3.25
C LYS A 167 -0.89 16.71 3.65
N ILE A 168 -1.78 16.45 4.61
CA ILE A 168 -2.15 15.08 5.02
C ILE A 168 -2.73 14.33 3.82
N MET A 169 -3.66 14.95 3.09
CA MET A 169 -4.26 14.38 1.88
C MET A 169 -3.23 14.17 0.77
N THR A 170 -2.21 15.03 0.64
CA THR A 170 -1.12 14.85 -0.32
C THR A 170 -0.35 13.55 -0.05
N TYR A 171 0.05 13.31 1.20
CA TYR A 171 0.69 12.05 1.58
C TYR A 171 -0.25 10.84 1.45
N TYR A 172 -1.55 11.05 1.70
CA TYR A 172 -2.55 10.03 1.44
C TYR A 172 -2.58 9.63 -0.06
N CYS A 173 -2.71 10.59 -0.96
CA CYS A 173 -2.72 10.35 -2.40
C CYS A 173 -1.41 9.71 -2.88
N LEU A 174 -0.25 10.19 -2.40
CA LEU A 174 1.04 9.63 -2.78
C LEU A 174 1.21 8.18 -2.34
N ASN A 175 0.74 7.81 -1.14
CA ASN A 175 0.81 6.40 -0.73
C ASN A 175 0.02 5.50 -1.68
N ARG A 176 -1.16 5.96 -2.15
CA ARG A 176 -1.97 5.22 -3.12
C ARG A 176 -1.24 5.05 -4.45
N CYS A 177 -0.64 6.12 -4.99
CA CYS A 177 0.17 6.04 -6.20
C CYS A 177 1.26 4.96 -6.10
N TYR A 178 2.03 4.97 -5.01
CA TYR A 178 3.13 4.03 -4.83
C TYR A 178 2.65 2.59 -4.54
N ALA A 179 1.46 2.42 -3.97
CA ALA A 179 0.82 1.10 -3.83
C ALA A 179 0.50 0.50 -5.20
N GLN A 180 -0.05 1.30 -6.12
CA GLN A 180 -0.34 0.88 -7.50
C GLN A 180 0.91 0.50 -8.30
N MET A 181 2.04 1.10 -7.96
CA MET A 181 3.34 0.83 -8.60
C MET A 181 4.10 -0.36 -7.98
N SER A 182 3.44 -1.17 -7.13
CA SER A 182 4.05 -2.28 -6.38
C SER A 182 5.27 -1.87 -5.53
N ASN A 183 5.33 -0.60 -5.10
CA ASN A 183 6.39 -0.09 -4.23
C ASN A 183 5.88 -0.01 -2.79
N SER A 184 5.57 -1.17 -2.21
CA SER A 184 4.94 -1.32 -0.90
C SER A 184 5.73 -0.63 0.21
N ARG A 185 7.07 -0.63 0.14
CA ARG A 185 7.93 0.05 1.11
C ARG A 185 7.74 1.56 1.09
N THR A 186 7.70 2.17 -0.08
CA THR A 186 7.52 3.63 -0.19
C THR A 186 6.10 4.03 0.16
N SER A 187 5.12 3.25 -0.31
CA SER A 187 3.72 3.44 0.05
C SER A 187 3.49 3.41 1.56
N TYR A 188 4.00 2.38 2.25
CA TYR A 188 3.91 2.27 3.70
C TYR A 188 4.55 3.48 4.42
N ARG A 189 5.75 3.89 4.01
CA ARG A 189 6.42 5.06 4.61
C ARG A 189 5.58 6.33 4.47
N LEU A 190 5.01 6.59 3.29
CA LEU A 190 4.15 7.75 3.05
C LEU A 190 2.85 7.67 3.87
N SER A 191 2.30 6.46 4.06
CA SER A 191 1.18 6.24 4.97
C SER A 191 1.55 6.61 6.41
N CYS A 192 2.73 6.21 6.89
CA CYS A 192 3.18 6.59 8.24
C CYS A 192 3.35 8.11 8.41
N GLU A 193 3.83 8.82 7.38
CA GLU A 193 3.92 10.28 7.40
C GLU A 193 2.52 10.91 7.55
N ALA A 194 1.55 10.46 6.75
CA ALA A 194 0.17 10.94 6.85
C ALA A 194 -0.46 10.65 8.21
N VAL A 195 -0.22 9.45 8.77
CA VAL A 195 -0.65 9.07 10.13
C VAL A 195 0.00 9.95 11.20
N GLY A 196 1.28 10.30 11.05
CA GLY A 196 1.98 11.22 11.94
C GLY A 196 1.36 12.62 11.88
N LEU A 197 1.14 13.15 10.68
CA LEU A 197 0.59 14.48 10.47
C LEU A 197 -0.85 14.62 10.99
N ILE A 198 -1.72 13.64 10.76
CA ILE A 198 -3.11 13.71 11.28
C ILE A 198 -3.16 13.65 12.81
N LYS A 199 -2.19 12.97 13.43
CA LYS A 199 -2.03 12.99 14.89
C LYS A 199 -1.55 14.35 15.39
N LEU A 200 -0.57 14.95 14.72
CA LEU A 200 -0.07 16.29 15.03
C LEU A 200 -1.16 17.36 14.86
N ALA A 201 -2.03 17.23 13.86
CA ALA A 201 -3.20 18.07 13.66
C ALA A 201 -4.29 17.87 14.72
N GLY A 202 -4.18 16.85 15.57
CA GLY A 202 -5.14 16.59 16.66
C GLY A 202 -6.46 15.95 16.22
N PHE A 203 -6.60 15.53 14.96
CA PHE A 203 -7.85 14.97 14.41
C PHE A 203 -8.19 13.57 14.93
N HIS A 204 -7.27 12.94 15.67
CA HIS A 204 -7.54 11.74 16.45
C HIS A 204 -8.39 11.99 17.71
N ARG A 205 -8.72 13.26 18.01
CA ARG A 205 -9.48 13.68 19.19
C ARG A 205 -10.79 14.30 18.76
N GLU A 206 -11.87 13.78 19.33
CA GLU A 206 -13.23 14.27 19.10
C GLU A 206 -13.40 15.75 19.52
N GLU A 207 -12.67 16.17 20.56
CA GLU A 207 -12.64 17.56 21.05
C GLU A 207 -12.13 18.53 19.98
N THR A 208 -11.04 18.20 19.30
CA THR A 208 -10.48 19.04 18.23
C THR A 208 -11.45 19.18 17.08
N LEU A 209 -12.04 18.06 16.64
CA LEU A 209 -12.98 18.04 15.50
C LEU A 209 -14.28 18.80 15.80
N LYS A 210 -14.73 18.85 17.05
CA LYS A 210 -15.93 19.59 17.48
C LYS A 210 -15.76 21.11 17.42
N LEU A 211 -14.52 21.61 17.42
CA LEU A 211 -14.23 23.04 17.32
C LEU A 211 -14.22 23.53 15.85
N LEU A 212 -14.18 22.62 14.89
CA LEU A 212 -14.16 22.95 13.47
C LEU A 212 -15.58 23.17 12.93
N PRO A 213 -15.73 23.97 11.84
CA PRO A 213 -16.95 24.01 11.05
C PRO A 213 -17.37 22.60 10.58
N PHE A 214 -18.66 22.43 10.30
CA PHE A 214 -19.21 21.11 9.95
C PHE A 214 -18.48 20.44 8.78
N ASP A 215 -18.23 21.18 7.70
CA ASP A 215 -17.59 20.62 6.48
C ASP A 215 -16.14 20.20 6.74
N GLU A 216 -15.36 21.04 7.44
CA GLU A 216 -13.99 20.72 7.84
C GLU A 216 -13.94 19.53 8.81
N GLN A 217 -14.91 19.43 9.73
CA GLN A 217 -15.08 18.28 10.61
C GLN A 217 -15.35 17.00 9.80
N GLN A 218 -16.27 17.03 8.82
CA GLN A 218 -16.58 15.86 8.00
C GLN A 218 -15.36 15.42 7.19
N LEU A 219 -14.65 16.37 6.58
CA LEU A 219 -13.41 16.09 5.85
C LEU A 219 -12.34 15.49 6.76
N GLY A 220 -12.15 16.04 7.96
CA GLY A 220 -11.23 15.51 8.96
C GLY A 220 -11.55 14.06 9.35
N ARG A 221 -12.84 13.73 9.54
CA ARG A 221 -13.28 12.34 9.78
C ARG A 221 -13.03 11.44 8.58
N LYS A 222 -13.34 11.89 7.36
CA LYS A 222 -13.09 11.13 6.12
C LYS A 222 -11.60 10.77 5.99
N VAL A 223 -10.71 11.75 6.11
CA VAL A 223 -9.26 11.54 6.04
C VAL A 223 -8.76 10.63 7.18
N TYR A 224 -9.25 10.81 8.40
CA TYR A 224 -8.87 9.96 9.54
C TYR A 224 -9.17 8.49 9.30
N TYR A 225 -10.40 8.20 8.87
CA TYR A 225 -10.79 6.83 8.62
C TYR A 225 -10.08 6.24 7.42
N LEU A 226 -9.90 6.98 6.33
CA LEU A 226 -9.09 6.50 5.20
C LEU A 226 -7.68 6.08 5.65
N LEU A 227 -7.03 6.87 6.50
CA LEU A 227 -5.71 6.52 7.05
C LEU A 227 -5.76 5.33 8.01
N LEU A 228 -6.79 5.22 8.84
CA LEU A 228 -6.97 4.09 9.76
C LEU A 228 -7.19 2.76 8.99
N LEU A 229 -7.97 2.77 7.91
CA LEU A 229 -8.17 1.62 7.04
C LEU A 229 -6.85 1.21 6.37
N THR A 230 -6.12 2.18 5.81
CA THR A 230 -4.82 1.95 5.16
C THR A 230 -3.76 1.43 6.15
N GLU A 231 -3.69 1.97 7.36
CA GLU A 231 -2.75 1.53 8.39
C GLU A 231 -2.99 0.06 8.78
N ARG A 232 -4.26 -0.32 9.01
CA ARG A 232 -4.66 -1.69 9.35
C ARG A 232 -4.39 -2.68 8.23
N TYR A 233 -4.56 -2.24 6.98
CA TYR A 233 -4.13 -3.04 5.84
C TYR A 233 -2.62 -3.31 5.88
N PHE A 234 -1.80 -2.26 6.09
CA PHE A 234 -0.36 -2.42 6.14
C PHE A 234 0.13 -3.22 7.35
N SER A 235 -0.50 -3.10 8.52
CA SER A 235 -0.06 -3.79 9.74
C SER A 235 -0.01 -5.30 9.58
N VAL A 236 -0.94 -5.87 8.79
CA VAL A 236 -1.00 -7.32 8.50
C VAL A 236 0.22 -7.81 7.72
N TYR A 237 0.76 -7.01 6.78
CA TYR A 237 1.86 -7.44 5.90
C TYR A 237 3.23 -6.89 6.29
N THR A 238 3.27 -5.81 7.07
CA THR A 238 4.52 -5.19 7.55
C THR A 238 4.88 -5.62 8.97
N HIS A 239 4.01 -6.38 9.63
CA HIS A 239 4.18 -6.86 11.01
C HIS A 239 4.52 -5.71 11.99
N CYS A 240 3.87 -4.56 11.77
CA CYS A 240 4.01 -3.37 12.59
C CYS A 240 2.71 -3.09 13.36
N ALA A 241 2.83 -2.74 14.65
CA ALA A 241 1.67 -2.38 15.47
C ALA A 241 0.97 -1.13 14.91
N THR A 242 -0.36 -1.13 15.02
CA THR A 242 -1.19 -0.01 14.56
C THR A 242 -1.09 1.18 15.51
N SER A 243 -1.22 2.39 14.97
CA SER A 243 -1.09 3.65 15.69
C SER A 243 -2.42 4.37 15.90
N LEU A 244 -3.39 4.22 14.99
CA LEU A 244 -4.69 4.89 15.06
C LEU A 244 -5.75 4.04 15.79
N ASP A 245 -6.58 4.72 16.58
CA ASP A 245 -7.66 4.14 17.38
C ASP A 245 -9.04 4.56 16.84
N THR A 246 -10.09 3.86 17.20
CA THR A 246 -11.48 4.27 16.85
C THR A 246 -12.03 5.23 17.90
N THR A 247 -11.32 6.34 18.15
CA THR A 247 -11.65 7.31 19.22
C THR A 247 -12.63 8.41 18.78
N ILE A 248 -12.80 8.60 17.48
CA ILE A 248 -13.71 9.60 16.90
C ILE A 248 -14.92 8.91 16.29
N ALA A 249 -16.02 9.65 16.11
CA ALA A 249 -17.17 9.14 15.34
C ALA A 249 -16.89 9.11 13.82
N PRO A 250 -17.50 8.17 13.06
CA PRO A 250 -17.45 8.18 11.59
C PRO A 250 -18.05 9.46 11.01
N PRO A 251 -17.73 9.82 9.74
CA PRO A 251 -18.40 10.92 9.06
C PRO A 251 -19.91 10.68 8.99
N GLN A 252 -20.67 11.76 8.94
CA GLN A 252 -22.13 11.69 8.85
C GLN A 252 -22.53 11.45 7.39
N PRO A 253 -23.56 10.63 7.13
CA PRO A 253 -24.08 10.45 5.79
C PRO A 253 -24.66 11.77 5.26
N GLU A 254 -24.38 12.09 4.02
CA GLU A 254 -24.89 13.26 3.32
C GLU A 254 -26.08 12.86 2.46
N ASN A 255 -27.16 13.65 2.49
CA ASN A 255 -28.31 13.43 1.61
C ASN A 255 -27.94 13.87 0.18
N VAL A 256 -27.43 12.93 -0.60
CA VAL A 256 -27.03 13.14 -2.00
C VAL A 256 -28.07 12.57 -2.96
N THR A 257 -28.29 13.28 -4.07
CA THR A 257 -29.17 12.78 -5.15
C THR A 257 -28.44 11.83 -6.10
N ASP A 258 -27.12 11.96 -6.20
CA ASP A 258 -26.28 11.09 -7.03
C ASP A 258 -25.73 9.95 -6.15
N PRO A 259 -26.10 8.68 -6.41
CA PRO A 259 -25.59 7.53 -5.65
C PRO A 259 -24.06 7.41 -5.65
N ARG A 260 -23.37 7.96 -6.66
CA ARG A 260 -21.90 7.95 -6.74
C ARG A 260 -21.23 8.81 -5.67
N LEU A 261 -21.97 9.77 -5.11
CA LEU A 261 -21.52 10.63 -4.02
C LEU A 261 -21.90 10.08 -2.64
N SER A 262 -22.63 8.95 -2.57
CA SER A 262 -23.03 8.38 -1.29
C SER A 262 -21.81 7.88 -0.50
N LEU A 263 -21.84 8.12 0.81
CA LEU A 263 -20.83 7.62 1.75
C LEU A 263 -21.14 6.22 2.27
N ASP A 264 -22.25 5.59 1.88
CA ASP A 264 -22.68 4.29 2.44
C ASP A 264 -21.61 3.22 2.31
N SER A 265 -20.96 3.13 1.14
CA SER A 265 -19.87 2.18 0.93
C SER A 265 -18.66 2.45 1.83
N PHE A 266 -18.34 3.73 2.04
CA PHE A 266 -17.23 4.12 2.91
C PHE A 266 -17.55 3.86 4.39
N LEU A 267 -18.78 4.13 4.83
CA LEU A 267 -19.24 3.83 6.19
C LEU A 267 -19.25 2.32 6.47
N GLU A 268 -19.64 1.51 5.49
CA GLU A 268 -19.52 0.06 5.55
C GLU A 268 -18.06 -0.38 5.70
N MET A 269 -17.15 0.17 4.88
CA MET A 269 -15.71 -0.12 5.00
C MET A 269 -15.16 0.26 6.37
N ILE A 270 -15.60 1.38 6.94
CA ILE A 270 -15.27 1.75 8.33
C ILE A 270 -15.76 0.66 9.27
N ARG A 271 -17.01 0.20 9.18
CA ARG A 271 -17.50 -0.91 10.05
C ARG A 271 -16.64 -2.15 9.87
N VAL A 272 -16.38 -2.59 8.64
CA VAL A 272 -15.60 -3.80 8.31
C VAL A 272 -14.25 -3.81 9.03
N PHE A 273 -13.54 -2.69 9.01
CA PHE A 273 -12.23 -2.61 9.67
C PHE A 273 -12.31 -2.30 11.16
N THR A 274 -13.41 -1.74 11.68
CA THR A 274 -13.54 -1.36 13.10
C THR A 274 -14.15 -2.46 13.97
N VAL A 275 -14.97 -3.35 13.41
CA VAL A 275 -15.54 -4.52 14.12
C VAL A 275 -14.47 -5.39 14.79
N PRO A 276 -13.35 -5.74 14.15
CA PRO A 276 -12.27 -6.52 14.79
C PRO A 276 -11.59 -5.80 15.96
N GLY A 277 -11.59 -4.48 15.94
CA GLY A 277 -10.89 -3.64 16.92
C GLY A 277 -9.37 -3.62 16.72
N LYS A 278 -8.69 -2.70 17.41
CA LYS A 278 -7.24 -2.48 17.28
C LYS A 278 -6.42 -3.69 17.74
N CYS A 279 -6.82 -4.30 18.86
CA CYS A 279 -6.12 -5.46 19.43
C CYS A 279 -6.02 -6.64 18.46
N PHE A 280 -6.99 -6.80 17.56
CA PHE A 280 -6.96 -7.83 16.52
C PHE A 280 -5.82 -7.59 15.52
N PHE A 281 -5.67 -6.37 15.01
CA PHE A 281 -4.60 -6.04 14.07
C PHE A 281 -3.22 -6.07 14.72
N ASP A 282 -3.12 -5.63 15.98
CA ASP A 282 -1.86 -5.71 16.73
C ASP A 282 -1.46 -7.18 17.04
N ALA A 283 -2.45 -8.06 17.25
CA ALA A 283 -2.22 -9.49 17.43
C ALA A 283 -1.58 -10.12 16.19
N LEU A 284 -2.15 -9.82 15.01
CA LEU A 284 -1.64 -10.28 13.73
C LEU A 284 -0.23 -9.74 13.43
N ALA A 285 0.09 -8.54 13.91
CA ALA A 285 1.39 -7.92 13.67
C ALA A 285 2.52 -8.50 14.54
N THR A 286 2.22 -8.96 15.76
CA THR A 286 3.27 -9.30 16.74
C THR A 286 3.67 -10.77 16.76
N ASP A 287 2.95 -11.66 16.06
CA ASP A 287 3.07 -13.13 16.13
C ASP A 287 3.16 -13.67 17.58
N SER A 288 2.73 -12.87 18.56
CA SER A 288 3.02 -13.11 19.98
C SER A 288 1.78 -13.68 20.66
N ALA A 289 1.93 -14.82 21.33
CA ALA A 289 0.83 -15.51 22.04
C ALA A 289 0.27 -14.74 23.25
N ASN A 290 0.83 -13.57 23.60
CA ASN A 290 0.35 -12.71 24.68
C ASN A 290 -0.84 -11.84 24.24
N VAL A 291 -1.74 -12.42 23.45
CA VAL A 291 -2.81 -11.72 22.75
C VAL A 291 -3.95 -11.38 23.71
N THR A 292 -4.38 -10.13 23.70
CA THR A 292 -5.59 -9.63 24.38
C THR A 292 -6.89 -9.93 23.62
N CYS A 293 -6.83 -10.67 22.52
CA CYS A 293 -7.97 -10.98 21.65
C CYS A 293 -8.69 -12.22 22.19
N THR A 294 -9.97 -12.06 22.51
CA THR A 294 -10.78 -13.12 23.12
C THR A 294 -11.52 -13.94 22.06
N GLU A 295 -11.94 -15.16 22.41
CA GLU A 295 -12.82 -15.98 21.56
C GLU A 295 -14.10 -15.23 21.15
N ASP A 296 -14.67 -14.46 22.06
CA ASP A 296 -15.87 -13.67 21.81
C ASP A 296 -15.61 -12.53 20.81
N SER A 297 -14.42 -11.89 20.87
CA SER A 297 -14.00 -10.89 19.89
C SER A 297 -13.90 -11.50 18.48
N LEU A 298 -13.39 -12.72 18.35
CA LEU A 298 -13.30 -13.40 17.05
C LEU A 298 -14.68 -13.84 16.56
N LYS A 299 -15.53 -14.41 17.43
CA LYS A 299 -16.94 -14.74 17.11
C LYS A 299 -17.74 -13.52 16.64
N LYS A 300 -17.44 -12.33 17.20
CA LYS A 300 -18.06 -11.07 16.75
C LYS A 300 -17.72 -10.78 15.29
N ILE A 301 -16.46 -10.92 14.89
CA ILE A 301 -16.01 -10.74 13.49
C ILE A 301 -16.81 -11.66 12.56
N TRP A 302 -16.90 -12.94 12.91
CA TRP A 302 -17.66 -13.92 12.13
C TRP A 302 -19.13 -13.53 11.97
N ARG A 303 -19.79 -13.12 13.06
CA ARG A 303 -21.21 -12.78 13.03
C ARG A 303 -21.50 -11.49 12.25
N GLU A 304 -20.74 -10.43 12.50
CA GLU A 304 -21.03 -9.10 11.97
C GLU A 304 -20.49 -8.88 10.55
N LEU A 305 -19.50 -9.66 10.12
CA LEU A 305 -18.93 -9.58 8.78
C LEU A 305 -19.37 -10.73 7.86
N HIS A 306 -20.28 -11.63 8.28
CA HIS A 306 -20.77 -12.72 7.42
C HIS A 306 -21.63 -12.24 6.25
N THR A 307 -22.42 -11.17 6.43
CA THR A 307 -23.25 -10.56 5.38
C THR A 307 -22.96 -9.07 5.19
N VAL A 308 -23.29 -8.53 4.02
CA VAL A 308 -23.32 -7.08 3.73
C VAL A 308 -24.75 -6.58 4.00
N PRO A 309 -24.95 -5.35 4.51
CA PRO A 309 -26.27 -4.75 4.55
C PRO A 309 -26.93 -4.70 3.16
N LEU A 310 -28.24 -4.97 3.10
CA LEU A 310 -29.02 -4.99 1.85
C LEU A 310 -29.10 -3.63 1.14
N GLU A 311 -28.78 -2.56 1.85
CA GLU A 311 -28.84 -1.18 1.36
C GLU A 311 -27.68 -0.84 0.40
N ILE A 312 -26.63 -1.65 0.36
CA ILE A 312 -25.45 -1.41 -0.47
C ILE A 312 -25.61 -2.15 -1.79
N GLU A 313 -25.62 -1.39 -2.90
CA GLU A 313 -25.77 -1.98 -4.23
C GLU A 313 -24.58 -2.91 -4.58
N PRO A 314 -24.82 -4.17 -4.98
CA PRO A 314 -23.78 -5.17 -5.26
C PRO A 314 -22.86 -4.84 -6.44
N TRP A 315 -23.20 -3.83 -7.23
CA TRP A 315 -22.55 -3.46 -8.49
C TRP A 315 -21.89 -2.08 -8.45
N SER A 316 -21.63 -1.54 -7.26
CA SER A 316 -20.87 -0.31 -7.09
C SER A 316 -19.36 -0.59 -6.99
N TYR A 317 -18.53 0.40 -7.35
CA TYR A 317 -17.09 0.33 -7.09
C TYR A 317 -16.80 0.13 -5.59
N GLY A 318 -17.59 0.74 -4.70
CA GLY A 318 -17.45 0.55 -3.25
C GLY A 318 -17.68 -0.90 -2.78
N TYR A 319 -18.69 -1.58 -3.35
CA TYR A 319 -19.04 -2.96 -2.97
C TYR A 319 -17.90 -3.95 -3.15
N VAL A 320 -17.10 -3.79 -4.22
CA VAL A 320 -15.95 -4.67 -4.49
C VAL A 320 -14.95 -4.62 -3.34
N ASP A 321 -14.59 -3.43 -2.85
CA ASP A 321 -13.64 -3.32 -1.74
C ASP A 321 -14.23 -3.85 -0.42
N ILE A 322 -15.53 -3.64 -0.20
CA ILE A 322 -16.26 -4.16 0.97
C ILE A 322 -16.25 -5.68 1.01
N SER A 323 -16.72 -6.32 -0.06
CA SER A 323 -16.84 -7.78 -0.14
C SER A 323 -15.49 -8.45 0.12
N PHE A 324 -14.46 -8.06 -0.64
CA PHE A 324 -13.13 -8.65 -0.49
C PHE A 324 -12.51 -8.35 0.87
N SER A 325 -12.70 -7.16 1.44
CA SER A 325 -12.16 -6.83 2.76
C SER A 325 -12.84 -7.62 3.88
N ARG A 326 -14.15 -7.89 3.77
CA ARG A 326 -14.89 -8.72 4.73
C ARG A 326 -14.37 -10.15 4.76
N HIS A 327 -14.27 -10.78 3.59
CA HIS A 327 -13.79 -12.17 3.46
C HIS A 327 -12.32 -12.29 3.87
N TRP A 328 -11.52 -11.27 3.57
CA TRP A 328 -10.14 -11.18 4.03
C TRP A 328 -10.03 -11.12 5.55
N ILE A 329 -10.77 -10.22 6.22
CA ILE A 329 -10.74 -10.10 7.69
C ILE A 329 -11.27 -11.38 8.36
N ARG A 330 -12.33 -11.99 7.82
CA ARG A 330 -12.81 -13.31 8.24
C ARG A 330 -11.67 -14.34 8.18
N THR A 331 -10.97 -14.42 7.06
CA THR A 331 -9.82 -15.34 6.90
C THR A 331 -8.70 -15.09 7.90
N LEU A 332 -8.34 -13.82 8.12
CA LEU A 332 -7.35 -13.45 9.13
C LEU A 332 -7.78 -13.84 10.55
N ALA A 333 -9.07 -13.68 10.88
CA ALA A 333 -9.60 -14.14 12.15
C ALA A 333 -9.47 -15.65 12.31
N TRP A 334 -9.70 -16.42 11.26
CA TRP A 334 -9.50 -17.87 11.29
C TRP A 334 -8.03 -18.23 11.51
N LYS A 335 -7.10 -17.60 10.79
CA LYS A 335 -5.65 -17.82 10.96
C LYS A 335 -5.19 -17.47 12.38
N LEU A 336 -5.68 -16.37 12.95
CA LEU A 336 -5.33 -15.95 14.30
C LEU A 336 -5.80 -16.95 15.37
N VAL A 337 -6.99 -17.55 15.22
CA VAL A 337 -7.45 -18.61 16.14
C VAL A 337 -6.48 -19.79 16.19
N LEU A 338 -5.87 -20.15 15.05
CA LEU A 338 -4.91 -21.25 14.98
C LEU A 338 -3.56 -20.92 15.63
N GLN A 339 -3.23 -19.63 15.76
CA GLN A 339 -1.98 -19.17 16.36
C GLN A 339 -2.06 -19.04 17.90
N ILE A 340 -3.24 -18.75 18.47
CA ILE A 340 -3.41 -18.54 19.92
C ILE A 340 -3.39 -19.88 20.68
N SER A 341 -2.39 -20.06 21.54
CA SER A 341 -2.22 -21.24 22.41
C SER A 341 -3.37 -21.35 23.42
N GLY A 342 -4.18 -22.42 23.29
CA GLY A 342 -5.38 -22.68 24.10
C GLY A 342 -6.67 -22.67 23.28
N MET A 343 -6.80 -21.74 22.32
CA MET A 343 -7.94 -21.67 21.41
C MET A 343 -7.83 -22.67 20.27
N ARG A 344 -6.61 -22.95 19.78
CA ARG A 344 -6.39 -23.93 18.70
C ARG A 344 -7.00 -25.31 19.03
N ILE A 345 -6.84 -25.80 20.26
CA ILE A 345 -7.31 -27.15 20.65
C ILE A 345 -8.83 -27.18 20.73
N SER A 346 -9.47 -26.21 21.39
CA SER A 346 -10.93 -26.12 21.44
C SER A 346 -11.53 -25.90 20.06
N PHE A 347 -10.91 -25.06 19.23
CA PHE A 347 -11.39 -24.73 17.91
C PHE A 347 -11.30 -25.90 16.93
N LEU A 348 -10.17 -26.61 16.88
CA LEU A 348 -10.00 -27.79 16.02
C LEU A 348 -10.80 -29.02 16.49
N SER A 349 -11.21 -29.07 17.77
CA SER A 349 -12.05 -30.16 18.28
C SER A 349 -13.46 -30.19 17.67
N ASN A 350 -13.90 -29.08 17.07
CA ASN A 350 -15.17 -28.98 16.36
C ASN A 350 -14.93 -29.09 14.85
N SER A 351 -15.33 -30.22 14.25
CA SER A 351 -15.19 -30.46 12.81
C SER A 351 -15.90 -29.42 11.94
N LYS A 352 -16.89 -28.68 12.45
CA LYS A 352 -17.51 -27.58 11.69
C LYS A 352 -16.56 -26.40 11.47
N ASN A 353 -15.60 -26.21 12.38
CA ASN A 353 -14.66 -25.08 12.31
C ASN A 353 -13.56 -25.29 11.27
N THR A 354 -13.28 -26.54 10.91
CA THR A 354 -12.33 -26.81 9.82
C THR A 354 -12.92 -26.32 8.50
N HIS A 355 -14.24 -26.38 8.25
CA HIS A 355 -14.87 -25.93 6.99
C HIS A 355 -14.97 -24.40 6.81
N ILE A 356 -14.58 -23.60 7.80
CA ILE A 356 -14.70 -22.14 7.73
C ILE A 356 -13.98 -21.52 6.51
N PRO A 357 -12.73 -21.89 6.17
CA PRO A 357 -12.08 -21.38 4.96
C PRO A 357 -12.81 -21.73 3.67
N VAL A 358 -13.45 -22.90 3.60
CA VAL A 358 -14.26 -23.35 2.44
C VAL A 358 -15.52 -22.50 2.31
N GLU A 359 -16.19 -22.19 3.43
CA GLU A 359 -17.34 -21.27 3.45
C GLU A 359 -16.94 -19.87 2.97
N ILE A 360 -15.85 -19.30 3.50
CA ILE A 360 -15.38 -17.97 3.08
C ILE A 360 -15.03 -17.94 1.58
N ALA A 361 -14.39 -19.01 1.09
CA ALA A 361 -14.01 -19.13 -0.31
C ALA A 361 -15.25 -19.20 -1.22
N ARG A 362 -16.28 -19.96 -0.82
CA ARG A 362 -17.56 -20.00 -1.52
C ARG A 362 -18.22 -18.62 -1.55
N ASP A 363 -18.35 -17.96 -0.39
CA ASP A 363 -18.97 -16.64 -0.28
C ASP A 363 -18.24 -15.60 -1.15
N MET A 364 -16.89 -15.64 -1.20
CA MET A 364 -16.09 -14.76 -2.05
C MET A 364 -16.33 -15.01 -3.54
N LEU A 365 -16.39 -16.28 -3.96
CA LEU A 365 -16.64 -16.63 -5.35
C LEU A 365 -18.04 -16.23 -5.78
N GLU A 366 -19.06 -16.44 -4.93
CA GLU A 366 -20.43 -15.97 -5.17
C GLU A 366 -20.47 -14.45 -5.42
N ASP A 367 -19.81 -13.66 -4.57
CA ASP A 367 -19.67 -12.21 -4.79
C ASP A 367 -18.97 -11.90 -6.12
N THR A 368 -17.92 -12.65 -6.46
CA THR A 368 -17.15 -12.46 -7.70
C THR A 368 -18.01 -12.67 -8.95
N PHE A 369 -18.99 -13.59 -8.91
CA PHE A 369 -19.94 -13.82 -10.00
C PHE A 369 -20.94 -12.68 -10.20
N LEU A 370 -21.30 -11.96 -9.13
CA LEU A 370 -22.26 -10.86 -9.17
C LEU A 370 -21.64 -9.54 -9.66
N ILE A 371 -20.34 -9.36 -9.46
CA ILE A 371 -19.63 -8.11 -9.75
C ILE A 371 -19.11 -8.08 -11.21
N PRO A 372 -19.45 -7.03 -12.00
CA PRO A 372 -18.91 -6.83 -13.33
C PRO A 372 -17.38 -6.71 -13.37
N LYS A 373 -16.73 -7.36 -14.36
CA LYS A 373 -15.26 -7.43 -14.48
C LYS A 373 -14.54 -6.08 -14.58
N ASN A 374 -15.21 -5.05 -15.08
CA ASN A 374 -14.65 -3.70 -15.20
C ASN A 374 -14.48 -2.98 -13.86
N LEU A 375 -15.16 -3.42 -12.80
CA LEU A 375 -15.11 -2.76 -11.49
C LEU A 375 -13.82 -3.10 -10.73
N TYR A 376 -13.21 -4.27 -10.95
CA TYR A 376 -11.99 -4.68 -10.25
C TYR A 376 -10.76 -3.83 -10.60
N ALA A 377 -10.74 -3.22 -11.78
CA ALA A 377 -9.54 -2.58 -12.34
C ALA A 377 -9.04 -1.38 -11.51
N VAL A 378 -9.90 -0.76 -10.70
CA VAL A 378 -9.59 0.49 -9.99
C VAL A 378 -9.06 0.30 -8.56
N HIS A 379 -9.13 -0.92 -8.03
CA HIS A 379 -8.76 -1.22 -6.64
C HIS A 379 -7.28 -1.58 -6.45
N GLY A 380 -6.51 -1.59 -7.54
CA GLY A 380 -5.09 -1.95 -7.53
C GLY A 380 -4.81 -3.38 -7.08
N PRO A 381 -3.60 -3.65 -6.53
CA PRO A 381 -3.24 -5.00 -6.12
C PRO A 381 -4.05 -5.52 -4.92
N GLY A 382 -4.71 -4.65 -4.14
CA GLY A 382 -5.37 -5.02 -2.89
C GLY A 382 -6.38 -6.17 -3.01
N ILE A 383 -7.15 -6.24 -4.09
CA ILE A 383 -8.10 -7.33 -4.34
C ILE A 383 -7.38 -8.66 -4.55
N SER A 384 -6.31 -8.67 -5.36
CA SER A 384 -5.50 -9.86 -5.58
C SER A 384 -4.85 -10.36 -4.29
N VAL A 385 -4.32 -9.46 -3.45
CA VAL A 385 -3.73 -9.82 -2.16
C VAL A 385 -4.76 -10.44 -1.22
N LYS A 386 -5.93 -9.79 -1.09
CA LYS A 386 -7.03 -10.28 -0.23
C LYS A 386 -7.54 -11.66 -0.69
N ALA A 387 -7.68 -11.86 -1.99
CA ALA A 387 -8.09 -13.14 -2.58
C ALA A 387 -7.03 -14.25 -2.40
N LEU A 388 -5.75 -13.91 -2.57
CA LEU A 388 -4.63 -14.83 -2.32
C LEU A 388 -4.56 -15.25 -0.85
N GLU A 389 -4.89 -14.36 0.09
CA GLU A 389 -4.93 -14.70 1.53
C GLU A 389 -5.96 -15.80 1.84
N ILE A 390 -7.12 -15.77 1.15
CA ILE A 390 -8.18 -16.77 1.24
C ILE A 390 -7.72 -18.09 0.61
N ALA A 391 -7.12 -18.04 -0.58
CA ALA A 391 -6.55 -19.21 -1.23
C ALA A 391 -5.44 -19.86 -0.37
N ASP A 392 -4.59 -19.03 0.26
CA ASP A 392 -3.53 -19.47 1.15
C ASP A 392 -4.09 -20.23 2.38
N ALA A 393 -5.22 -19.78 2.92
CA ALA A 393 -5.91 -20.46 4.02
C ALA A 393 -6.49 -21.81 3.59
N LEU A 394 -7.02 -21.92 2.36
CA LEU A 394 -7.51 -23.19 1.82
C LEU A 394 -6.39 -24.23 1.70
N VAL A 395 -5.19 -23.82 1.30
CA VAL A 395 -4.02 -24.72 1.21
C VAL A 395 -3.71 -25.36 2.57
N ASP A 396 -3.91 -24.63 3.68
CA ASP A 396 -3.64 -25.14 5.02
C ASP A 396 -4.60 -26.25 5.44
N VAL A 397 -5.83 -26.27 4.89
CA VAL A 397 -6.90 -27.20 5.30
C VAL A 397 -7.21 -28.29 4.28
N VAL A 398 -6.86 -28.12 3.01
CA VAL A 398 -7.32 -29.00 1.93
C VAL A 398 -6.98 -30.47 2.17
N ASN A 399 -5.78 -30.75 2.70
CA ASN A 399 -5.30 -32.11 2.99
C ASN A 399 -5.80 -32.66 4.35
N GLN A 400 -6.65 -31.92 5.07
CA GLN A 400 -7.16 -32.28 6.40
C GLN A 400 -8.63 -32.72 6.39
N TYR A 401 -9.31 -32.63 5.25
CA TYR A 401 -10.74 -32.93 5.13
C TYR A 401 -11.04 -34.38 4.76
N ASP A 402 -12.33 -34.75 4.88
CA ASP A 402 -12.86 -35.95 4.22
C ASP A 402 -12.96 -35.76 2.69
N GLN A 403 -13.18 -36.85 1.96
CA GLN A 403 -13.11 -36.86 0.48
C GLN A 403 -14.04 -35.84 -0.20
N ASN A 404 -15.20 -35.52 0.39
CA ASN A 404 -16.17 -34.60 -0.22
C ASN A 404 -15.78 -33.14 0.00
N ALA A 405 -15.43 -32.77 1.23
CA ALA A 405 -15.02 -31.40 1.53
C ALA A 405 -13.61 -31.08 1.02
N GLU A 406 -12.75 -32.08 0.90
CA GLU A 406 -11.50 -31.98 0.17
C GLU A 406 -11.78 -31.58 -1.28
N SER A 407 -12.68 -32.28 -1.99
CA SER A 407 -13.03 -31.94 -3.37
C SER A 407 -13.59 -30.52 -3.53
N GLU A 408 -14.42 -30.06 -2.60
CA GLU A 408 -14.98 -28.70 -2.63
C GLU A 408 -13.88 -27.64 -2.40
N ALA A 409 -13.01 -27.84 -1.39
CA ALA A 409 -11.89 -26.96 -1.10
C ALA A 409 -10.91 -26.85 -2.29
N TRP A 410 -10.63 -27.97 -2.96
CA TRP A 410 -9.81 -27.99 -4.18
C TRP A 410 -10.44 -27.18 -5.31
N ASN A 411 -11.73 -27.36 -5.58
CA ASN A 411 -12.42 -26.62 -6.63
C ASN A 411 -12.38 -25.11 -6.39
N PHE A 412 -12.68 -24.67 -5.15
CA PHE A 412 -12.62 -23.25 -4.81
C PHE A 412 -11.19 -22.69 -4.86
N LEU A 413 -10.19 -23.46 -4.42
CA LEU A 413 -8.78 -23.06 -4.54
C LEU A 413 -8.40 -22.80 -6.00
N PHE A 414 -8.85 -23.67 -6.91
CA PHE A 414 -8.61 -23.50 -8.34
C PHE A 414 -9.33 -22.28 -8.92
N ASP A 415 -10.60 -22.08 -8.58
CA ASP A 415 -11.37 -20.98 -9.13
C ASP A 415 -10.90 -19.62 -8.60
N ILE A 416 -10.53 -19.53 -7.32
CA ILE A 416 -9.88 -18.33 -6.77
C ILE A 416 -8.54 -18.07 -7.47
N SER A 417 -7.74 -19.11 -7.70
CA SER A 417 -6.46 -18.96 -8.42
C SER A 417 -6.66 -18.44 -9.84
N LYS A 418 -7.63 -18.98 -10.59
CA LYS A 418 -7.99 -18.48 -11.92
C LYS A 418 -8.47 -17.03 -11.87
N PHE A 419 -9.29 -16.68 -10.88
CA PHE A 419 -9.75 -15.30 -10.69
C PHE A 419 -8.57 -14.36 -10.45
N VAL A 420 -7.70 -14.67 -9.49
CA VAL A 420 -6.51 -13.86 -9.17
C VAL A 420 -5.62 -13.68 -10.39
N PHE A 421 -5.34 -14.74 -11.14
CA PHE A 421 -4.49 -14.66 -12.33
C PHE A 421 -5.16 -13.95 -13.51
N SER A 422 -6.48 -13.78 -13.49
CA SER A 422 -7.21 -12.98 -14.48
C SER A 422 -7.16 -11.47 -14.19
N LEU A 423 -6.79 -11.08 -12.96
CA LEU A 423 -6.67 -9.66 -12.59
C LEU A 423 -5.41 -9.06 -13.22
N LYS A 424 -5.55 -7.84 -13.75
CA LYS A 424 -4.41 -7.08 -14.30
C LYS A 424 -3.35 -6.77 -13.25
N HIS A 425 -3.76 -6.62 -11.99
CA HIS A 425 -2.88 -6.30 -10.87
C HIS A 425 -2.72 -7.53 -9.99
N CYS A 426 -1.63 -8.26 -10.19
CA CYS A 426 -1.22 -9.32 -9.30
C CYS A 426 0.28 -9.18 -9.04
N ASP A 427 0.67 -9.08 -7.77
CA ASP A 427 2.07 -8.97 -7.39
C ASP A 427 2.76 -10.31 -7.63
N SER A 428 3.72 -10.34 -8.56
CA SER A 428 4.43 -11.57 -8.92
C SER A 428 5.11 -12.21 -7.73
N THR A 429 5.59 -11.43 -6.76
CA THR A 429 6.25 -11.96 -5.56
C THR A 429 5.27 -12.69 -4.64
N LEU A 430 4.02 -12.24 -4.55
CA LEU A 430 2.98 -12.91 -3.78
C LEU A 430 2.50 -14.17 -4.48
N VAL A 431 2.36 -14.13 -5.80
CA VAL A 431 2.06 -15.31 -6.63
C VAL A 431 3.15 -16.38 -6.47
N ASP A 432 4.42 -15.99 -6.49
CA ASP A 432 5.55 -16.92 -6.34
C ASP A 432 5.52 -17.59 -4.97
N LYS A 433 5.28 -16.83 -3.89
CA LYS A 433 5.14 -17.37 -2.53
C LYS A 433 3.97 -18.35 -2.42
N PHE A 434 2.80 -17.98 -2.94
CA PHE A 434 1.61 -18.81 -2.92
C PHE A 434 1.81 -20.10 -3.73
N THR A 435 2.41 -19.99 -4.93
CA THR A 435 2.72 -21.15 -5.78
C THR A 435 3.72 -22.09 -5.09
N THR A 436 4.73 -21.54 -4.40
CA THR A 436 5.69 -22.33 -3.62
C THR A 436 4.98 -23.08 -2.49
N LYS A 437 4.06 -22.44 -1.76
CA LYS A 437 3.27 -23.10 -0.71
C LYS A 437 2.41 -24.24 -1.27
N CYS A 438 1.73 -24.01 -2.40
CA CYS A 438 0.97 -25.05 -3.09
C CYS A 438 1.85 -26.25 -3.45
N GLN A 439 3.04 -26.02 -4.01
CA GLN A 439 3.99 -27.09 -4.33
C GLN A 439 4.45 -27.87 -3.09
N CYS A 440 4.73 -27.18 -1.98
CA CYS A 440 5.06 -27.83 -0.71
C CYS A 440 3.91 -28.69 -0.16
N ALA A 441 2.66 -28.30 -0.43
CA ALA A 441 1.46 -29.05 -0.07
C ALA A 441 1.07 -30.13 -1.11
N LEU A 442 1.91 -30.36 -2.14
CA LEU A 442 1.66 -31.29 -3.27
C LEU A 442 0.44 -30.90 -4.13
N ILE A 443 0.10 -29.61 -4.15
CA ILE A 443 -1.00 -29.04 -4.92
C ILE A 443 -0.50 -28.56 -6.27
N THR A 444 -1.06 -29.11 -7.36
CA THR A 444 -0.74 -28.67 -8.73
C THR A 444 -1.79 -27.70 -9.22
N LEU A 445 -1.44 -26.42 -9.32
CA LEU A 445 -2.32 -25.38 -9.88
C LEU A 445 -2.39 -25.48 -11.42
N PRO A 446 -3.57 -25.26 -12.04
CA PRO A 446 -3.74 -25.17 -13.49
C PRO A 446 -3.23 -23.81 -13.96
N LEU A 447 -1.92 -23.61 -13.95
CA LEU A 447 -1.31 -22.41 -14.51
C LEU A 447 -1.42 -22.48 -16.04
N SER A 448 -2.32 -21.69 -16.62
CA SER A 448 -2.37 -21.45 -18.06
C SER A 448 -1.44 -20.27 -18.37
N ASN A 449 -0.29 -20.60 -18.99
CA ASN A 449 0.84 -19.76 -19.41
C ASN A 449 1.84 -19.35 -18.30
N PRO A 450 3.16 -19.47 -18.58
CA PRO A 450 4.17 -18.86 -17.74
C PRO A 450 4.00 -17.35 -17.82
N LEU A 451 3.84 -16.70 -16.67
CA LEU A 451 4.08 -15.26 -16.53
C LEU A 451 5.42 -14.98 -17.22
N GLU A 452 5.42 -14.18 -18.28
CA GLU A 452 6.67 -13.68 -18.85
C GLU A 452 7.43 -13.02 -17.70
N SER A 453 8.52 -13.67 -17.30
CA SER A 453 9.45 -13.12 -16.35
C SER A 453 9.91 -11.78 -16.92
N THR A 454 9.40 -10.68 -16.36
CA THR A 454 10.02 -9.37 -16.55
C THR A 454 11.39 -9.45 -15.90
N ASP A 455 12.37 -9.77 -16.72
CA ASP A 455 13.72 -10.07 -16.34
C ASP A 455 14.38 -8.88 -15.62
N GLY A 456 14.95 -9.17 -14.46
CA GLY A 456 16.02 -8.40 -13.84
C GLY A 456 15.64 -7.10 -13.12
N SER A 457 15.18 -7.22 -11.87
CA SER A 457 15.66 -6.37 -10.79
C SER A 457 15.90 -7.22 -9.54
N LYS A 458 17.13 -7.74 -9.43
CA LYS A 458 17.72 -8.00 -8.11
C LYS A 458 17.87 -6.64 -7.42
N GLU A 459 16.81 -6.19 -6.76
CA GLU A 459 16.99 -5.29 -5.63
C GLU A 459 17.41 -6.17 -4.46
N ASP A 460 18.59 -5.87 -3.91
CA ASP A 460 19.12 -6.52 -2.72
C ASP A 460 18.04 -6.47 -1.65
N VAL A 461 17.51 -7.66 -1.34
CA VAL A 461 16.76 -7.95 -0.14
C VAL A 461 17.77 -7.84 0.99
N ASP A 462 17.96 -6.63 1.51
CA ASP A 462 18.31 -6.48 2.91
C ASP A 462 17.09 -6.97 3.69
N ALA A 463 17.11 -8.27 3.97
CA ALA A 463 16.41 -8.84 5.09
C ALA A 463 16.81 -7.99 6.31
N LEU A 464 15.85 -7.27 6.85
CA LEU A 464 15.93 -6.71 8.18
C LEU A 464 14.84 -7.42 9.02
N PRO A 465 15.17 -7.63 10.30
CA PRO A 465 15.13 -8.91 10.99
C PRO A 465 13.73 -9.43 11.31
#